data_AF-A0A7S2F6S2-F1
#
_entry.id   AF-A0A7S2F6S2-F1
#
_cell.length_a   1.000
_cell.length_b   1.000
_cell.length_c   1.000
_cell.angle_alpha   90.00
_cell.angle_beta   90.00
_cell.angle_gamma   90.00
#
_symmetry.space_group_name_H-M   'P 1'
#
loop_
_entity.id
_entity.type
_entity.pdbx_description
1 polymer ?
#
loop_
_entity_poly.entity_id
_entity_poly.type
_entity_poly.pdbx_seq_one_letter_code
_entity_poly.pdbx_strand_id
1 'polypeptide(L)'
;VTQLNMGDIIDVYPYEGVIKAHGSDTVLSTFKLKTDVILDEVRAGGRVPLIIGRALTSWAREAMEMSPSTVFRATSADAPKAAGYTLAQKMVAKASGLPGVLPGMYVEPKMTTVGSQDTTGPMTRDELKDLACLGFSADLVMQSFC
;
A
#
# COMPACT_ATOMS: atom_id res chain seq x y z
N VAL A 1 -22.31 1.13 -8.25
CA VAL A 1 -22.86 2.33 -7.58
C VAL A 1 -24.20 2.80 -8.15
N THR A 2 -24.80 2.12 -9.14
CA THR A 2 -26.07 2.54 -9.79
C THR A 2 -27.29 2.58 -8.85
N GLN A 3 -27.23 1.94 -7.68
CA GLN A 3 -28.30 1.90 -6.67
C GLN A 3 -28.02 2.80 -5.45
N LEU A 4 -26.98 3.65 -5.51
CA LEU A 4 -26.61 4.55 -4.41
C LEU A 4 -26.94 5.98 -4.83
N ASN A 5 -27.94 6.58 -4.20
CA ASN A 5 -28.39 7.94 -4.48
C ASN A 5 -27.85 8.93 -3.43
N MET A 6 -27.88 10.21 -3.78
CA MET A 6 -27.51 11.26 -2.84
C MET A 6 -28.49 11.27 -1.65
N GLY A 7 -27.96 11.20 -0.44
CA GLY A 7 -28.74 11.21 0.80
C GLY A 7 -29.11 9.82 1.34
N ASP A 8 -28.82 8.74 0.61
CA ASP A 8 -29.03 7.38 1.11
C ASP A 8 -28.14 7.10 2.33
N ILE A 9 -28.74 6.51 3.36
CA ILE A 9 -28.00 5.94 4.49
C ILE A 9 -27.74 4.47 4.16
N ILE A 10 -26.47 4.07 4.17
CA ILE A 10 -26.03 2.73 3.79
C ILE A 10 -25.13 2.13 4.86
N ASP A 11 -25.16 0.81 4.96
CA ASP A 11 -24.24 0.03 5.77
C ASP A 11 -23.22 -0.65 4.85
N VAL A 12 -21.94 -0.41 5.12
CA VAL A 12 -20.82 -1.03 4.38
C VAL A 12 -20.18 -2.08 5.28
N TYR A 13 -20.08 -3.31 4.78
CA TYR A 13 -19.49 -4.45 5.50
C TYR A 13 -18.18 -4.88 4.82
N PRO A 14 -17.00 -4.33 5.21
CA PRO A 14 -15.74 -4.54 4.49
C PRO A 14 -15.27 -5.99 4.46
N TYR A 15 -15.55 -6.75 5.52
CA TYR A 15 -15.16 -8.16 5.65
C TYR A 15 -16.07 -9.10 4.84
N GLU A 16 -17.32 -8.70 4.63
CA GLU A 16 -18.30 -9.46 3.85
C GLU A 16 -18.30 -9.06 2.37
N GLY A 17 -17.77 -7.87 2.04
CA GLY A 17 -17.75 -7.35 0.68
C GLY A 17 -19.15 -6.95 0.18
N VAL A 18 -20.02 -6.48 1.07
CA VAL A 18 -21.40 -6.10 0.72
C VAL A 18 -21.76 -4.70 1.22
N ILE A 19 -22.65 -4.05 0.48
CA ILE A 19 -23.29 -2.79 0.85
C ILE A 19 -24.79 -3.07 0.95
N LYS A 20 -25.40 -2.71 2.08
CA LYS A 20 -26.84 -2.87 2.34
C LYS A 20 -27.50 -1.52 2.57
N ALA A 21 -28.80 -1.42 2.31
CA ALA A 21 -29.59 -0.27 2.73
C ALA A 21 -29.73 -0.27 4.26
N HIS A 22 -29.47 0.87 4.89
CA HIS A 22 -29.44 0.97 6.35
C HIS A 22 -30.77 0.56 6.98
N GLY A 23 -30.70 -0.25 8.05
CA GLY A 23 -31.89 -0.76 8.75
C GLY A 23 -32.66 -1.85 8.00
N SER A 24 -32.08 -2.43 6.93
CA SER A 24 -32.66 -3.54 6.18
C SER A 24 -31.60 -4.56 5.77
N ASP A 25 -32.03 -5.76 5.36
CA ASP A 25 -31.15 -6.77 4.76
C ASP A 25 -31.06 -6.67 3.23
N THR A 26 -31.57 -5.58 2.64
CA THR A 26 -31.53 -5.38 1.19
C THR A 26 -30.10 -5.07 0.73
N VAL A 27 -29.49 -5.99 0.00
CA VAL A 27 -28.18 -5.81 -0.61
C VAL A 27 -28.28 -4.89 -1.83
N LEU A 28 -27.61 -3.74 -1.77
CA LEU A 28 -27.54 -2.75 -2.85
C LEU A 28 -26.41 -3.05 -3.82
N SER A 29 -25.30 -3.59 -3.32
CA SER A 29 -24.12 -3.92 -4.13
C SER A 29 -23.17 -4.89 -3.41
N THR A 30 -22.32 -5.57 -4.18
CA THR A 30 -21.20 -6.37 -3.67
C THR A 30 -19.88 -5.83 -4.23
N PHE A 31 -18.81 -6.02 -3.49
CA PHE A 31 -17.47 -5.57 -3.86
C PHE A 31 -16.40 -6.54 -3.34
N LYS A 32 -15.21 -6.43 -3.92
CA LYS A 32 -14.02 -7.12 -3.43
C LYS A 32 -12.95 -6.10 -3.12
N LEU A 33 -12.32 -6.24 -1.96
CA LEU A 33 -11.15 -5.45 -1.63
C LEU A 33 -10.01 -5.80 -2.58
N LYS A 34 -9.26 -4.78 -3.03
CA LYS A 34 -8.12 -5.00 -3.93
C LYS A 34 -7.06 -5.90 -3.29
N THR A 35 -6.91 -5.80 -1.97
CA THR A 35 -6.02 -6.62 -1.13
C THR A 35 -6.59 -6.62 0.29
N ASP A 36 -6.44 -7.74 1.00
CA ASP A 36 -6.86 -7.82 2.41
C ASP A 36 -5.97 -6.97 3.33
N VAL A 37 -4.77 -6.59 2.87
CA VAL A 37 -3.85 -5.71 3.59
C VAL A 37 -4.48 -4.34 3.87
N ILE A 38 -5.45 -3.90 3.06
CA ILE A 38 -6.15 -2.62 3.29
C ILE A 38 -6.82 -2.56 4.67
N LEU A 39 -7.19 -3.71 5.24
CA LEU A 39 -7.78 -3.79 6.58
C LEU A 39 -6.74 -3.47 7.67
N ASP A 40 -5.48 -3.86 7.47
CA ASP A 40 -4.37 -3.47 8.33
C ASP A 40 -4.01 -1.99 8.11
N GLU A 41 -4.06 -1.52 6.86
CA GLU A 41 -3.75 -0.12 6.52
C GLU A 41 -4.72 0.83 7.24
N VAL A 42 -6.03 0.55 7.19
CA VAL A 42 -7.04 1.36 7.89
C VAL A 42 -6.82 1.33 9.40
N ARG A 43 -6.54 0.15 9.98
CA ARG A 43 -6.28 0.02 11.42
C ARG A 43 -5.04 0.79 11.85
N ALA A 44 -4.02 0.85 11.02
CA ALA A 44 -2.78 1.57 11.29
C ALA A 44 -2.88 3.08 11.06
N GLY A 45 -4.04 3.60 10.62
CA GLY A 45 -4.20 5.02 10.27
C GLY A 45 -3.58 5.38 8.92
N GLY A 46 -3.33 4.40 8.06
CA GLY A 46 -2.79 4.57 6.71
C GLY A 46 -1.74 3.53 6.35
N ARG A 47 -1.47 3.41 5.04
CA ARG A 47 -0.47 2.46 4.53
C ARG A 47 0.97 2.82 4.93
N VAL A 48 1.33 4.11 4.94
CA VAL A 48 2.68 4.56 5.31
C VAL A 48 2.99 4.23 6.78
N PRO A 49 2.12 4.58 7.77
CA PRO A 49 2.29 4.13 9.15
C PRO A 49 2.40 2.60 9.29
N LEU A 50 1.58 1.84 8.54
CA LEU A 50 1.66 0.37 8.57
C LEU A 50 3.02 -0.15 8.12
N ILE A 51 3.57 0.35 7.01
CA ILE A 51 4.87 -0.09 6.48
C ILE A 51 5.98 0.19 7.50
N ILE A 52 6.01 1.41 8.06
CA ILE A 52 7.00 1.81 9.08
C ILE A 52 6.87 0.93 10.33
N GLY A 53 5.66 0.77 10.87
CA GLY A 53 5.40 -0.02 12.07
C GLY A 53 5.69 -1.51 11.89
N ARG A 54 5.41 -2.05 10.70
CA ARG A 54 5.73 -3.45 10.34
C ARG A 54 7.24 -3.65 10.23
N ALA A 55 7.96 -2.74 9.57
CA ALA A 55 9.42 -2.80 9.47
C ALA A 55 10.09 -2.71 10.86
N LEU A 56 9.65 -1.77 11.70
CA LEU A 56 10.11 -1.65 13.09
C LEU A 56 9.86 -2.94 13.88
N THR A 57 8.67 -3.53 13.74
CA THR A 57 8.36 -4.83 14.38
C THR A 57 9.29 -5.93 13.89
N SER A 58 9.59 -5.97 12.60
CA SER A 58 10.51 -6.96 12.02
C SER A 58 11.92 -6.81 12.60
N TRP A 59 12.46 -5.60 12.62
CA TRP A 59 13.79 -5.32 13.17
C TRP A 59 13.89 -5.64 14.66
N ALA A 60 12.88 -5.28 15.45
CA ALA A 60 12.85 -5.59 16.87
C ALA A 60 12.86 -7.11 17.11
N ARG A 61 12.09 -7.88 16.32
CA ARG A 61 12.04 -9.34 16.43
C ARG A 61 13.34 -9.99 15.99
N GLU A 62 13.96 -9.52 14.92
CA GLU A 62 15.27 -10.00 14.47
C GLU A 62 16.36 -9.76 15.52
N ALA A 63 16.41 -8.55 16.10
CA ALA A 63 17.35 -8.22 17.18
C ALA A 63 17.13 -9.06 18.44
N MET A 64 15.91 -9.54 18.67
CA MET A 64 15.54 -10.45 19.75
C MET A 64 15.58 -11.93 19.34
N GLU A 65 16.11 -12.26 18.16
CA GLU A 65 16.21 -13.62 17.61
C GLU A 65 14.86 -14.37 17.57
N MET A 66 13.76 -13.63 17.39
CA MET A 66 12.40 -14.17 17.30
C MET A 66 12.02 -14.48 15.85
N SER A 67 11.10 -15.44 15.68
CA SER A 67 10.48 -15.72 14.38
C SER A 67 9.71 -14.51 13.81
N PRO A 68 9.52 -14.40 12.48
CA PRO A 68 8.72 -13.34 11.87
C PRO A 68 7.31 -13.22 12.48
N SER A 69 6.78 -12.00 12.55
CA SER A 69 5.45 -11.74 13.11
C SER A 69 4.35 -12.34 12.23
N THR A 70 3.37 -12.99 12.85
CA THR A 70 2.15 -13.50 12.21
C THR A 70 0.93 -12.59 12.41
N VAL A 71 1.11 -11.43 13.07
CA VAL A 71 0.02 -10.50 13.41
C VAL A 71 -0.49 -9.73 12.19
N PHE A 72 0.38 -9.50 11.20
CA PHE A 72 0.03 -8.75 10.00
C PHE A 72 -0.45 -9.68 8.89
N ARG A 73 -1.41 -9.21 8.08
CA ARG A 73 -1.86 -9.92 6.89
C ARG A 73 -0.72 -10.03 5.88
N ALA A 74 -0.55 -11.22 5.32
CA ALA A 74 0.44 -11.50 4.29
C ALA A 74 0.15 -10.71 3.01
N THR A 75 1.21 -10.27 2.33
CA THR A 75 1.12 -9.33 1.22
C THR A 75 1.03 -9.97 -0.16
N SER A 76 1.05 -11.30 -0.27
CA SER A 76 1.04 -12.00 -1.55
C SER A 76 0.19 -13.27 -1.51
N ALA A 77 -0.69 -13.39 -2.51
CA ALA A 77 -1.20 -14.67 -2.97
C ALA A 77 -0.09 -15.41 -3.72
N ASP A 78 -0.09 -16.74 -3.64
CA ASP A 78 0.80 -17.60 -4.43
C ASP A 78 0.63 -17.29 -5.92
N ALA A 79 1.62 -16.61 -6.49
CA ALA A 79 1.59 -16.27 -7.91
C ALA A 79 2.05 -17.49 -8.73
N PRO A 80 1.33 -17.88 -9.80
CA PRO A 80 1.72 -19.02 -10.63
C PRO A 80 3.10 -18.81 -11.25
N LYS A 81 3.82 -19.91 -11.53
CA LYS A 81 5.14 -19.84 -12.19
C LYS A 81 5.03 -19.06 -13.50
N ALA A 82 5.85 -18.01 -13.63
CA ALA A 82 5.90 -17.18 -14.82
C ALA A 82 6.50 -17.95 -16.01
N ALA A 83 5.84 -17.93 -17.17
CA ALA A 83 6.45 -18.39 -18.43
C ALA A 83 7.54 -17.41 -18.92
N GLY A 84 7.53 -16.18 -18.44
CA GLY A 84 8.49 -15.11 -18.71
C GLY A 84 8.04 -13.80 -18.06
N TYR A 85 8.89 -12.77 -18.13
CA TYR A 85 8.61 -11.45 -17.56
C TYR A 85 8.62 -10.37 -18.65
N THR A 86 7.67 -9.43 -18.56
CA THR A 86 7.65 -8.21 -19.37
C THR A 86 8.79 -7.27 -18.97
N LEU A 87 9.06 -6.25 -19.78
CA LEU A 87 10.11 -5.27 -19.47
C LEU A 87 9.85 -4.55 -18.13
N ALA A 88 8.61 -4.11 -17.89
CA ALA A 88 8.23 -3.44 -16.65
C ALA A 88 8.43 -4.35 -15.43
N GLN A 89 8.05 -5.63 -15.53
CA GLN A 89 8.28 -6.61 -14.47
C GLN A 89 9.76 -6.79 -14.18
N LYS A 90 10.61 -6.89 -15.22
CA LYS A 90 12.06 -6.99 -15.04
C LYS A 90 12.65 -5.74 -14.36
N MET A 91 12.19 -4.55 -14.73
CA MET A 91 12.65 -3.29 -14.14
C MET A 91 12.33 -3.22 -12.63
N VAL A 92 11.08 -3.49 -12.25
CA VAL A 92 10.65 -3.49 -10.84
C VAL A 92 11.34 -4.60 -10.05
N ALA A 93 11.47 -5.79 -10.63
CA ALA A 93 12.17 -6.91 -10.00
C ALA A 93 13.63 -6.58 -9.70
N LYS A 94 14.34 -6.02 -10.69
CA LYS A 94 15.73 -5.58 -10.53
C LYS A 94 15.87 -4.55 -9.40
N ALA A 95 14.96 -3.56 -9.35
CA ALA A 95 14.96 -2.56 -8.28
C ALA A 95 14.61 -3.13 -6.90
N SER A 96 13.93 -4.28 -6.84
CA SER A 96 13.54 -4.98 -5.60
C SER A 96 14.48 -6.13 -5.22
N GLY A 97 15.57 -6.35 -5.96
CA GLY A 97 16.48 -7.48 -5.73
C GLY A 97 15.89 -8.86 -6.05
N LEU A 98 14.82 -8.93 -6.84
CA LEU A 98 14.10 -10.15 -7.18
C LEU A 98 14.40 -10.61 -8.62
N PRO A 99 14.30 -11.93 -8.92
CA PRO A 99 14.47 -12.45 -10.28
C PRO A 99 13.30 -12.05 -11.22
N GLY A 100 12.14 -11.71 -10.66
CA GLY A 100 10.96 -11.27 -11.38
C GLY A 100 9.83 -10.88 -10.44
N VAL A 101 8.86 -10.12 -10.95
CA VAL A 101 7.63 -9.78 -10.22
C VAL A 101 6.41 -10.07 -11.09
N LEU A 102 5.33 -10.53 -10.46
CA LEU A 102 4.08 -10.85 -11.12
C LEU A 102 2.99 -9.84 -10.73
N PRO A 103 1.96 -9.65 -11.58
CA PRO A 103 0.84 -8.77 -11.25
C PRO A 103 0.17 -9.21 -9.93
N GLY A 104 -0.06 -8.25 -9.04
CA GLY A 104 -0.67 -8.49 -7.72
C GLY A 104 0.33 -8.80 -6.60
N MET A 105 1.62 -9.00 -6.90
CA MET A 105 2.64 -9.12 -5.86
C MET A 105 2.94 -7.75 -5.22
N TYR A 106 3.05 -7.75 -3.89
CA TYR A 106 3.61 -6.62 -3.14
C TYR A 106 5.14 -6.68 -3.18
N VAL A 107 5.78 -5.57 -3.54
CA VAL A 107 7.23 -5.40 -3.58
C VAL A 107 7.59 -3.96 -3.24
N GLU A 108 8.79 -3.76 -2.69
CA GLU A 108 9.33 -2.45 -2.30
C GLU A 108 10.58 -2.14 -3.15
N PRO A 109 10.42 -1.60 -4.37
CA PRO A 109 11.55 -1.29 -5.23
C PRO A 109 12.38 -0.12 -4.69
N LYS A 110 13.71 -0.18 -4.86
CA LYS A 110 14.61 0.95 -4.59
C LYS A 110 14.24 2.14 -5.48
N MET A 111 14.05 3.30 -4.87
CA MET A 111 13.85 4.57 -5.59
C MET A 111 15.21 5.20 -5.92
N THR A 112 15.58 5.24 -7.20
CA THR A 112 16.85 5.85 -7.65
C THR A 112 16.73 7.33 -7.95
N THR A 113 15.55 7.80 -8.36
CA THR A 113 15.33 9.18 -8.78
C THR A 113 13.90 9.58 -8.42
N VAL A 114 13.76 10.68 -7.69
CA VAL A 114 12.46 11.24 -7.27
C VAL A 114 12.36 12.68 -7.74
N GLY A 115 11.29 13.00 -8.47
CA GLY A 115 11.01 14.36 -8.93
C GLY A 115 9.88 15.02 -8.12
N SER A 116 10.03 16.31 -7.85
CA SER A 116 9.00 17.17 -7.28
C SER A 116 8.89 18.46 -8.09
N GLN A 117 7.69 19.01 -8.20
CA GLN A 117 7.39 20.23 -8.97
C GLN A 117 6.78 21.28 -8.04
N ASP A 118 6.72 22.54 -8.44
CA ASP A 118 6.49 23.69 -7.56
C ASP A 118 5.05 23.83 -7.03
N THR A 119 4.04 23.31 -7.74
CA THR A 119 2.65 23.30 -7.27
C THR A 119 2.37 22.22 -6.21
N THR A 120 3.11 21.10 -6.23
CA THR A 120 3.00 20.04 -5.20
C THR A 120 4.13 20.06 -4.18
N GLY A 121 5.20 20.80 -4.46
CA GLY A 121 6.38 20.94 -3.60
C GLY A 121 6.04 21.40 -2.17
N PRO A 122 5.19 22.42 -1.97
CA PRO A 122 4.78 22.84 -0.63
C PRO A 122 4.10 21.73 0.18
N MET A 123 3.19 20.96 -0.43
CA MET A 123 2.54 19.82 0.22
C MET A 123 3.55 18.71 0.50
N THR A 124 4.43 18.40 -0.46
CA THR A 124 5.49 17.39 -0.30
C THR A 124 6.42 17.75 0.85
N ARG A 125 6.78 19.03 1.01
CA ARG A 125 7.57 19.52 2.14
C ARG A 125 6.85 19.29 3.47
N ASP A 126 5.54 19.53 3.53
CA ASP A 126 4.79 19.38 4.77
C ASP A 126 4.65 17.89 5.15
N GLU A 127 4.42 17.00 4.18
CA GLU A 127 4.48 15.54 4.40
C GLU A 127 5.87 15.07 4.88
N LEU A 128 6.96 15.64 4.35
CA LEU A 128 8.32 15.33 4.79
C LEU A 128 8.58 15.75 6.24
N LYS A 129 7.98 16.85 6.71
CA LYS A 129 8.06 17.27 8.11
C LYS A 129 7.31 16.30 9.02
N ASP A 130 6.11 15.89 8.62
CA ASP A 130 5.29 14.93 9.38
C ASP A 130 5.98 13.57 9.50
N LEU A 131 6.76 13.19 8.49
CA LEU A 131 7.63 11.99 8.50
C LEU A 131 8.97 12.18 9.21
N ALA A 132 9.21 13.34 9.86
CA ALA A 132 10.46 13.68 10.51
C ALA A 132 11.71 13.51 9.61
N CYS A 133 11.56 13.78 8.32
CA CYS A 133 12.63 13.61 7.34
C CYS A 133 13.67 14.73 7.45
N LEU A 134 14.88 14.37 7.90
CA LEU A 134 16.03 15.29 7.99
C LEU A 134 16.99 15.19 6.80
N GLY A 135 16.79 14.19 5.94
CA GLY A 135 17.62 13.94 4.76
C GLY A 135 17.02 12.83 3.90
N PHE A 136 17.30 12.87 2.61
CA PHE A 136 16.75 11.89 1.66
C PHE A 136 17.64 10.66 1.55
N SER A 137 17.04 9.47 1.59
CA SER A 137 17.73 8.20 1.33
C SER A 137 17.72 7.78 -0.15
N ALA A 138 16.96 8.46 -0.99
CA ALA A 138 16.98 8.24 -2.44
C ALA A 138 18.25 8.80 -3.07
N ASP A 139 18.79 8.15 -4.10
CA ASP A 139 20.08 8.53 -4.71
C ASP A 139 20.03 9.94 -5.34
N LEU A 140 18.89 10.36 -5.90
CA LEU A 140 18.67 11.70 -6.43
C LEU A 140 17.24 12.18 -6.14
N VAL A 141 17.12 13.39 -5.59
CA VAL A 141 15.85 14.13 -5.45
C VAL A 141 15.97 15.47 -6.17
N MET A 142 15.04 15.77 -7.09
CA MET A 142 15.02 16.99 -7.90
C MET A 142 13.75 17.78 -7.67
N GLN A 143 13.86 19.12 -7.53
CA GLN A 143 12.73 20.05 -7.49
C GLN A 143 12.78 20.97 -8.71
N SER A 144 11.67 21.11 -9.43
CA SER A 144 11.52 22.09 -10.53
C SER A 144 10.71 23.32 -10.12
N PHE A 145 10.83 24.39 -10.92
CA PHE A 145 9.98 25.58 -10.90
C PHE A 145 9.58 25.87 -12.35
N CYS A 146 8.43 25.36 -12.79
CA CYS A 146 8.07 25.28 -14.21
C CYS A 146 6.62 25.66 -14.49
#